data_AF-A0A0E9VAQ1-F1
#
_entry.id   AF-A0A0E9VAQ1-F1
#
_cell.length_a   1.000
_cell.length_b   1.000
_cell.length_c   1.000
_cell.angle_alpha   90.00
_cell.angle_beta   90.00
_cell.angle_gamma   90.00
#
_symmetry.space_group_name_H-M   'P 1'
#
loop_
_entity.id
_entity.type
_entity.pdbx_description
1 polymer ?
#
loop_
_entity_poly.entity_id
_entity_poly.type
_entity_poly.pdbx_seq_one_letter_code
_entity_poly.pdbx_strand_id
1 'polypeptide(L)' 'MAEVEETLKRIQTHKGVIGIIVANAEGIPIRTTLDNSTTVQYAGLLHQLTMEARSTVRDIDPKMT' A
#
# COMPACT_ATOMS: atom_id res chain seq x y z
N MET A 1 -13.23 -13.04 2.27
CA MET A 1 -13.25 -12.39 0.94
C MET A 1 -14.24 -11.21 0.90
N ALA A 2 -15.49 -11.38 1.33
CA ALA A 2 -16.50 -10.30 1.31
C ALA A 2 -16.08 -9.02 2.07
N GLU A 3 -15.46 -9.15 3.25
CA GLU A 3 -15.04 -7.99 4.08
C GLU A 3 -13.96 -7.11 3.40
N VAL A 4 -13.01 -7.75 2.71
CA VAL A 4 -11.94 -7.05 1.98
C VAL A 4 -12.54 -6.27 0.81
N GLU A 5 -13.45 -6.90 0.06
CA GLU A 5 -14.17 -6.23 -1.04
C GLU A 5 -15.02 -5.05 -0.55
N GLU A 6 -15.72 -5.20 0.57
CA GLU A 6 -16.51 -4.13 1.16
C GLU A 6 -15.62 -2.95 1.60
N THR A 7 -14.48 -3.25 2.23
CA THR A 7 -13.51 -2.23 2.65
C THR A 7 -12.93 -1.49 1.46
N LEU A 8 -12.51 -2.20 0.41
CA LEU A 8 -11.98 -1.59 -0.80
C LEU A 8 -13.03 -0.74 -1.50
N LYS A 9 -14.28 -1.20 -1.56
CA LYS A 9 -15.39 -0.42 -2.11
C LYS A 9 -15.63 0.87 -1.32
N ARG A 10 -15.62 0.80 0.02
CA ARG A 10 -15.78 1.98 0.89
C ARG A 10 -14.64 3.00 0.72
N ILE A 11 -13.41 2.54 0.50
CA ILE A 11 -12.28 3.43 0.18
C ILE A 11 -12.51 4.06 -1.19
N GLN A 12 -12.87 3.26 -2.20
CA GLN A 12 -13.04 3.72 -3.58
C GLN A 12 -14.16 4.77 -3.71
N THR A 13 -15.24 4.63 -2.95
CA THR A 13 -16.37 5.58 -3.00
C THR A 13 -16.11 6.88 -2.24
N HIS A 14 -15.00 6.99 -1.50
CA HIS A 14 -14.68 8.19 -0.76
C HIS A 14 -14.28 9.33 -1.71
N LYS A 15 -14.87 10.52 -1.52
CA LYS A 15 -14.61 11.68 -2.39
C LYS A 15 -13.12 12.03 -2.38
N GLY A 16 -12.53 12.11 -3.57
CA GLY A 16 -11.11 12.44 -3.75
C GLY A 16 -10.18 11.24 -3.87
N VAL A 17 -10.68 10.00 -3.68
CA VAL A 17 -9.89 8.81 -3.98
C VAL A 17 -9.80 8.62 -5.48
N ILE A 18 -8.56 8.69 -6.00
CA ILE A 18 -8.25 8.57 -7.43
C ILE A 18 -7.82 7.17 -7.83
N GLY A 19 -7.37 6.36 -6.87
CA GLY A 19 -6.81 5.05 -7.13
C GLY A 19 -6.56 4.26 -5.86
N ILE A 20 -6.57 2.94 -5.98
CA ILE A 20 -6.24 2.01 -4.90
C ILE A 20 -5.20 1.03 -5.43
N ILE A 21 -4.19 0.72 -4.61
CA ILE A 21 -3.24 -0.36 -4.83
C ILE A 21 -3.23 -1.23 -3.56
N VAL A 22 -3.43 -2.54 -3.74
CA VAL A 22 -3.20 -3.56 -2.73
C VAL A 22 -1.96 -4.32 -3.15
N ALA A 23 -0.95 -4.39 -2.29
CA ALA A 23 0.30 -5.09 -2.56
C ALA A 23 0.64 -6.08 -1.43
N ASN A 24 1.48 -7.08 -1.74
CA ASN A 24 2.02 -7.98 -0.74
C ASN A 24 3.21 -7.34 0.03
N ALA A 25 3.81 -8.08 0.96
CA ALA A 25 4.94 -7.60 1.75
C ALA A 25 6.21 -7.31 0.94
N GLU A 26 6.32 -7.86 -0.26
CA GLU A 26 7.45 -7.69 -1.19
C GLU A 26 7.23 -6.48 -2.13
N GLY A 27 6.12 -5.74 -1.97
CA GLY A 27 5.77 -4.63 -2.85
C GLY A 27 5.19 -5.06 -4.19
N ILE A 28 4.73 -6.30 -4.33
CA ILE A 28 4.09 -6.81 -5.56
C ILE A 28 2.61 -6.46 -5.53
N PRO A 29 2.08 -5.71 -6.53
CA PRO A 29 0.66 -5.41 -6.62
C PRO A 29 -0.20 -6.68 -6.81
N ILE A 30 -1.21 -6.85 -5.97
CA ILE A 30 -2.22 -7.91 -6.04
C ILE A 30 -3.49 -7.40 -6.73
N ARG A 31 -3.88 -6.15 -6.46
CA ARG A 31 -5.07 -5.51 -7.04
C ARG A 31 -4.84 -4.01 -7.17
N THR A 32 -5.34 -3.42 -8.24
CA THR A 32 -5.24 -1.98 -8.47
C THR A 32 -6.44 -1.47 -9.26
N THR A 33 -6.77 -0.20 -9.10
CA THR A 33 -7.68 0.53 -10.01
C THR A 33 -6.93 1.48 -10.95
N LEU A 34 -5.60 1.52 -10.86
CA LEU A 34 -4.73 2.33 -11.72
C LEU A 34 -4.21 1.51 -12.90
N ASP A 35 -3.65 2.19 -13.89
CA ASP A 35 -2.94 1.52 -14.98
C ASP A 35 -1.69 0.78 -14.47
N ASN A 36 -1.21 -0.18 -15.25
CA ASN A 36 -0.09 -1.04 -14.85
C ASN A 36 1.19 -0.25 -14.60
N SER A 37 1.50 0.74 -15.44
CA SER A 37 2.76 1.49 -15.36
C SER A 37 2.84 2.30 -14.07
N THR A 38 1.79 3.05 -13.74
CA THR A 38 1.67 3.80 -12.49
C THR A 38 1.67 2.86 -11.28
N THR A 39 0.97 1.73 -11.38
CA THR A 39 0.87 0.76 -10.29
C THR A 39 2.24 0.18 -9.93
N VAL A 40 3.01 -0.26 -10.92
CA VAL A 40 4.36 -0.82 -10.70
C VAL A 40 5.30 0.23 -10.13
N GLN A 41 5.27 1.45 -10.66
CA GLN A 41 6.10 2.54 -10.16
C GLN A 41 5.81 2.86 -8.69
N TYR A 42 4.54 3.05 -8.33
CA TYR A 42 4.16 3.38 -6.96
C TYR A 42 4.42 2.24 -5.98
N ALA A 43 4.17 1.00 -6.37
CA ALA A 43 4.41 -0.14 -5.50
C ALA A 43 5.89 -0.30 -5.15
N GLY A 44 6.80 -0.10 -6.12
CA GLY A 44 8.24 -0.10 -5.87
C GLY A 44 8.69 1.02 -4.94
N LEU A 45 8.29 2.27 -5.23
CA LEU A 45 8.68 3.44 -4.44
C LEU A 45 8.15 3.38 -3.00
N LEU A 46 6.87 3.03 -2.83
CA LEU A 46 6.23 2.93 -1.51
C LEU A 46 6.78 1.77 -0.69
N HIS A 47 7.14 0.65 -1.33
CA HIS A 47 7.79 -0.46 -0.66
C HIS A 47 9.15 -0.03 -0.09
N GLN A 48 10.01 0.61 -0.90
CA GLN A 48 11.29 1.13 -0.44
C GLN A 48 11.12 2.12 0.72
N LEU A 49 10.22 3.10 0.57
CA LEU A 49 9.93 4.07 1.62
C LEU A 49 9.48 3.41 2.92
N THR A 50 8.63 2.40 2.84
CA THR A 50 8.13 1.67 4.02
C THR A 50 9.24 0.88 4.71
N MET A 51 10.18 0.31 3.94
CA MET A 51 11.35 -0.37 4.52
C MET A 51 12.26 0.61 5.27
N GLU A 52 12.57 1.76 4.68
CA GLU A 52 13.39 2.79 5.30
C GLU A 52 12.72 3.33 6.56
N ALA A 53 11.42 3.67 6.48
CA ALA A 53 10.66 4.15 7.62
C ALA A 53 10.62 3.14 8.77
N ARG A 54 10.44 1.84 8.47
CA ARG A 54 10.47 0.78 9.49
C ARG A 54 11.84 0.69 10.15
N SER A 55 12.92 0.80 9.39
CA SER A 55 14.27 0.82 9.98
C SER A 55 14.44 2.02 10.90
N THR A 56 14.07 3.22 10.45
CA THR A 56 14.18 4.44 11.26
C THR A 56 13.37 4.35 12.55
N VAL A 57 12.13 3.86 12.50
CA VAL A 57 11.30 3.68 13.71
C VAL A 57 11.97 2.71 14.69
N ARG A 58 12.49 1.58 14.19
CA ARG A 58 13.21 0.60 15.02
C ARG A 58 14.49 1.16 15.63
N ASP A 59 15.20 2.04 14.91
CA ASP A 59 16.41 2.67 15.41
C ASP A 59 16.11 3.66 16.54
N ILE A 60 14.91 4.27 16.55
CA ILE A 60 14.45 5.20 17.59
C ILE A 60 13.86 4.47 18.79
N ASP A 61 12.99 3.48 18.57
CA ASP A 61 12.41 2.63 19.61
C ASP A 61 12.45 1.15 19.19
N PRO A 62 13.45 0.39 19.66
CA PRO A 62 13.63 -1.02 19.29
C PRO A 62 12.50 -1.95 19.74
N LYS A 63 11.60 -1.51 20.62
CA LYS A 63 10.50 -2.35 21.14
C LYS A 63 9.22 -2.28 20.31
N MET A 64 9.07 -1.27 19.45
CA MET A 64 7.95 -1.22 18.51
C MET A 64 8.23 -2.19 17.36
N THR A 65 7.64 -3.40 17.44
CA THR A 65 7.72 -4.43 16.40
C THR A 65 6.39 -4.57 15.67
#